data_AF-A0A191YYJ7-F1
#
_entry.id   AF-A0A191YYJ7-F1
#
_cell.length_a   1.000
_cell.length_b   1.000
_cell.length_c   1.000
_cell.angle_alpha   90.00
_cell.angle_beta   90.00
_cell.angle_gamma   90.00
#
_symmetry.space_group_name_H-M   'P 1'
#
loop_
_entity.id
_entity.type
_entity.pdbx_description
1 polymer ?
#
loop_
_entity_poly.entity_id
_entity_poly.type
_entity_poly.pdbx_seq_one_letter_code
_entity_poly.pdbx_strand_id
1 'polypeptide(L)'
;MNPSILYALAAAALFGASTPLAKQLGVNVSPVLLAGLLYLGSGLGLTVVRFVRDHGWKKVGIASSEWPWLIGAIAFGGVLGPVALMFGLTRTSGATASLMLNLEAVLTALLAWVVFKENADRRIVGGMVAIIAGGVVLAWPQQTTQTHDLLGPLAVSLACLCWGIDNNLTRKVSASDAVFVAGFKGLVAGLVNCSLALLLGARWPDFSVLAPTLVLGFVGYGISLVLFVLALRGLGSARTGAYFSTAPFLGAAIAILALGEPVSLSFWAAAVLMGIGVWLHLTESHAHEHQHLPMTHEHRHVHDEHHQHEHSFEWNGTEAHSHVHDHAQIQHSHPHFPDIHHRHTH
;
A
#
# COMPACT_ATOMS: atom_id res chain seq x y z
N MET A 1 13.27 -7.54 -15.83
CA MET A 1 12.24 -7.52 -14.78
C MET A 1 11.73 -6.09 -14.65
N ASN A 2 10.42 -5.85 -14.62
CA ASN A 2 9.89 -4.49 -14.49
C ASN A 2 10.32 -3.88 -13.13
N PRO A 3 11.01 -2.73 -13.09
CA PRO A 3 11.54 -2.15 -11.85
C PRO A 3 10.44 -1.87 -10.80
N SER A 4 9.21 -1.58 -11.23
CA SER A 4 8.09 -1.34 -10.32
C SER A 4 7.64 -2.60 -9.57
N ILE A 5 7.84 -3.79 -10.13
CA ILE A 5 7.60 -5.07 -9.41
C ILE A 5 8.62 -5.23 -8.29
N LEU A 6 9.89 -4.93 -8.57
CA LEU A 6 10.94 -4.98 -7.55
C LEU A 6 10.65 -4.00 -6.42
N TYR A 7 10.17 -2.79 -6.73
CA TYR A 7 9.74 -1.82 -5.71
C TYR A 7 8.58 -2.35 -4.87
N ALA A 8 7.56 -2.95 -5.49
CA ALA A 8 6.42 -3.52 -4.76
C ALA A 8 6.85 -4.65 -3.80
N LEU A 9 7.70 -5.57 -4.26
CA LEU A 9 8.20 -6.68 -3.44
C LEU A 9 9.15 -6.21 -2.35
N ALA A 10 10.01 -5.23 -2.63
CA ALA A 10 10.89 -4.64 -1.62
C ALA A 10 10.08 -3.87 -0.56
N ALA A 11 9.07 -3.09 -0.97
CA ALA A 11 8.13 -2.47 -0.05
C ALA A 11 7.44 -3.52 0.83
N ALA A 12 6.94 -4.58 0.22
CA ALA A 12 6.31 -5.69 0.93
C ALA A 12 7.27 -6.32 1.96
N ALA A 13 8.53 -6.51 1.59
CA ALA A 13 9.52 -7.09 2.48
C ALA A 13 9.80 -6.20 3.70
N LEU A 14 10.02 -4.91 3.48
CA LEU A 14 10.31 -3.95 4.55
C LEU A 14 9.12 -3.74 5.48
N PHE A 15 7.91 -3.60 4.92
CA PHE A 15 6.70 -3.42 5.72
C PHE A 15 6.30 -4.71 6.45
N GLY A 16 6.33 -5.86 5.76
CA GLY A 16 5.99 -7.15 6.34
C GLY A 16 6.87 -7.51 7.53
N ALA A 17 8.18 -7.21 7.45
CA ALA A 17 9.08 -7.37 8.58
C ALA A 17 8.77 -6.46 9.78
N SER A 18 8.11 -5.32 9.55
CA SER A 18 7.88 -4.33 10.59
C SER A 18 6.83 -4.73 11.62
N THR A 19 5.77 -5.44 11.22
CA THR A 19 4.68 -5.84 12.13
C THR A 19 5.13 -6.68 13.33
N PRO A 20 5.85 -7.82 13.14
CA PRO A 20 6.34 -8.62 14.27
C PRO A 20 7.37 -7.86 15.12
N LEU A 21 8.25 -7.08 14.50
CA LEU A 21 9.26 -6.30 15.21
C LEU A 21 8.64 -5.16 16.04
N ALA A 22 7.63 -4.48 15.50
CA ALA A 22 6.88 -3.44 16.20
C ALA A 22 6.18 -4.00 17.44
N LYS A 23 5.59 -5.20 17.34
CA LYS A 23 5.00 -5.87 18.49
C LYS A 23 6.03 -6.13 19.59
N GLN A 24 7.22 -6.62 19.23
CA GLN A 24 8.28 -6.90 20.19
C GLN A 24 8.79 -5.63 20.88
N LEU A 25 8.99 -4.54 20.14
CA LEU A 25 9.39 -3.24 20.69
C LEU A 25 8.27 -2.58 21.51
N GLY A 26 7.02 -2.93 21.23
CA GLY A 26 5.82 -2.31 21.77
C GLY A 26 5.32 -2.83 23.11
N VAL A 27 5.93 -3.88 23.69
CA VAL A 27 5.39 -4.61 24.86
C VAL A 27 5.08 -3.70 26.06
N ASN A 28 5.82 -2.60 26.25
CA ASN A 28 5.61 -1.64 27.33
C ASN A 28 5.34 -0.20 26.85
N VAL A 29 4.99 -0.02 25.57
CA VAL A 29 4.73 1.28 24.98
C VAL A 29 3.25 1.40 24.69
N SER A 30 2.66 2.58 24.98
CA SER A 30 1.28 2.86 24.57
C SER A 30 1.11 2.60 23.07
N PRO A 31 0.07 1.87 22.63
CA PRO A 31 -0.15 1.59 21.20
C PRO A 31 -0.21 2.86 20.34
N VAL A 32 -0.81 3.92 20.86
CA VAL A 32 -0.90 5.22 20.19
C VAL A 32 0.48 5.86 20.05
N LEU A 33 1.30 5.77 21.10
CA LEU A 33 2.67 6.30 21.08
C LEU A 33 3.55 5.51 20.11
N LEU A 34 3.47 4.18 20.14
CA LEU A 34 4.23 3.31 19.24
C LEU A 34 3.90 3.61 17.77
N ALA A 35 2.61 3.73 17.44
CA ALA A 35 2.15 4.17 16.12
C ALA A 35 2.75 5.53 15.73
N GLY A 36 2.74 6.50 16.66
CA GLY A 36 3.34 7.81 16.47
C GLY A 36 4.84 7.76 16.23
N LEU A 37 5.58 6.98 17.01
CA LEU A 37 7.03 6.85 16.86
C LEU A 37 7.43 6.20 15.52
N LEU A 38 6.71 5.17 15.08
CA LEU A 38 6.97 4.55 13.77
C LEU A 38 6.79 5.57 12.62
N TYR A 39 5.71 6.36 12.65
CA TYR A 39 5.48 7.37 11.62
C TYR A 39 6.42 8.59 11.76
N LEU A 40 6.79 8.96 12.99
CA LEU A 40 7.77 10.01 13.24
C LEU A 40 9.14 9.60 12.69
N GLY A 41 9.54 8.34 12.88
CA GLY A 41 10.75 7.76 12.29
C GLY A 41 10.73 7.82 10.75
N SER A 42 9.60 7.44 10.14
CA SER A 42 9.35 7.61 8.70
C SER A 42 9.53 9.07 8.26
N GLY A 43 8.85 10.00 8.93
CA GLY A 43 8.87 11.42 8.59
C GLY A 43 10.25 12.07 8.74
N LEU A 44 10.90 11.88 9.88
CA LEU A 44 12.22 12.44 10.16
C LEU A 44 13.27 11.85 9.20
N GLY A 45 13.31 10.53 9.07
CA GLY A 45 14.29 9.87 8.21
C GLY A 45 14.15 10.26 6.75
N LEU A 46 12.92 10.30 6.22
CA LEU A 46 12.67 10.73 4.84
C LEU A 46 12.91 12.23 4.62
N THR A 47 12.73 13.06 5.66
CA THR A 47 13.10 14.48 5.61
C THR A 47 14.61 14.65 5.46
N VAL A 48 15.40 13.86 6.21
CA VAL A 48 16.87 13.84 6.07
C VAL A 48 17.27 13.35 4.67
N VAL A 49 16.70 12.22 4.21
CA VAL A 49 16.96 11.70 2.85
C VAL A 49 16.70 12.76 1.80
N ARG A 50 15.56 13.46 1.91
CA ARG A 50 15.18 14.51 0.97
C ARG A 50 16.12 15.71 1.02
N PHE A 51 16.50 16.16 2.21
CA PHE A 51 17.44 17.28 2.39
C PHE A 51 18.80 16.97 1.74
N VAL A 52 19.30 15.73 1.92
CA VAL A 52 20.56 15.27 1.31
C VAL A 52 20.42 15.14 -0.21
N ARG A 53 19.36 14.50 -0.71
CA ARG A 53 19.08 14.30 -2.14
C ARG A 53 18.94 15.61 -2.90
N ASP A 54 18.22 16.57 -2.30
CA ASP A 54 17.88 17.84 -2.94
C ASP A 54 18.98 18.91 -2.76
N HIS A 55 20.04 18.59 -2.01
CA HIS A 55 21.10 19.52 -1.56
C HIS A 55 20.53 20.75 -0.85
N GLY A 56 19.54 20.56 0.02
CA GLY A 56 18.86 21.62 0.77
C GLY A 56 17.34 21.51 0.70
N TRP A 57 16.65 22.58 1.10
CA TRP A 57 15.19 22.63 1.10
C TRP A 57 14.65 23.21 -0.21
N LYS A 58 14.23 22.33 -1.12
CA LYS A 58 13.51 22.73 -2.34
C LYS A 58 12.00 22.73 -2.07
N LYS A 59 11.26 23.66 -2.70
CA LYS A 59 9.79 23.61 -2.65
C LYS A 59 9.28 22.42 -3.47
N VAL A 60 8.31 21.68 -2.95
CA VAL A 60 7.58 20.68 -3.74
C VAL A 60 6.39 21.35 -4.39
N GLY A 61 6.21 21.15 -5.68
CA GLY A 61 5.00 21.53 -6.39
C GLY A 61 3.95 20.44 -6.25
N ILE A 62 3.21 20.43 -5.13
CA ILE A 62 1.92 19.73 -5.05
C ILE A 62 0.84 20.71 -5.51
N ALA A 63 -0.01 20.29 -6.44
CA ALA A 63 -1.12 21.12 -6.90
C ALA A 63 -2.12 21.34 -5.76
N SER A 64 -2.76 22.51 -5.70
CA SER A 64 -3.77 22.81 -4.67
C SER A 64 -4.90 21.78 -4.61
N SER A 65 -5.23 21.16 -5.76
CA SER A 65 -6.23 20.11 -5.91
C SER A 65 -5.80 18.74 -5.36
N GLU A 66 -4.51 18.52 -5.11
CA GLU A 66 -3.97 17.26 -4.59
C GLU A 66 -3.98 17.20 -3.05
N TRP A 67 -4.02 18.34 -2.38
CA TRP A 67 -3.99 18.43 -0.91
C TRP A 67 -5.13 17.69 -0.20
N PRO A 68 -6.40 17.78 -0.61
CA PRO A 68 -7.48 17.05 0.05
C PRO A 68 -7.25 15.54 0.07
N TRP A 69 -6.72 14.98 -1.03
CA TRP A 69 -6.40 13.57 -1.15
C TRP A 69 -5.26 13.18 -0.20
N LEU A 70 -4.20 13.99 -0.15
CA LEU A 70 -3.07 13.76 0.76
C LEU A 70 -3.51 13.86 2.24
N ILE A 71 -4.32 14.84 2.61
CA ILE A 71 -4.81 15.00 3.99
C ILE A 71 -5.68 13.82 4.39
N GLY A 72 -6.61 13.38 3.52
CA GLY A 72 -7.42 12.20 3.79
C GLY A 72 -6.56 10.93 3.94
N ALA A 73 -5.56 10.77 3.07
CA ALA A 73 -4.59 9.67 3.13
C ALA A 73 -3.81 9.66 4.46
N ILE A 74 -3.46 10.83 5.00
CA ILE A 74 -2.80 10.97 6.30
C ILE A 74 -3.76 10.62 7.45
N ALA A 75 -4.98 11.16 7.41
CA ALA A 75 -5.96 10.95 8.47
C ALA A 75 -6.31 9.46 8.62
N PHE A 76 -6.62 8.78 7.52
CA PHE A 76 -6.94 7.35 7.57
C PHE A 76 -5.69 6.49 7.75
N GLY A 77 -4.71 6.61 6.87
CA GLY A 77 -3.59 5.67 6.84
C GLY A 77 -2.42 5.99 7.76
N GLY A 78 -2.26 7.25 8.18
CA GLY A 78 -1.20 7.66 9.11
C GLY A 78 -1.68 7.76 10.56
N VAL A 79 -2.89 8.28 10.78
CA VAL A 79 -3.41 8.51 12.13
C VAL A 79 -4.23 7.31 12.60
N LEU A 80 -5.37 7.03 11.95
CA LEU A 80 -6.32 6.02 12.43
C LEU A 80 -5.85 4.58 12.27
N GLY A 81 -5.36 4.21 11.08
CA GLY A 81 -4.95 2.85 10.74
C GLY A 81 -3.85 2.29 11.67
N PRO A 82 -2.73 3.01 11.85
CA PRO A 82 -1.64 2.55 12.72
C PRO A 82 -2.07 2.42 14.18
N VAL A 83 -2.90 3.33 14.69
CA VAL A 83 -3.45 3.23 16.05
C VAL A 83 -4.33 1.97 16.19
N ALA A 84 -5.20 1.70 15.21
CA ALA A 84 -6.02 0.49 15.18
C ALA A 84 -5.17 -0.78 15.12
N LEU A 85 -4.11 -0.82 14.30
CA LEU A 85 -3.20 -1.95 14.23
C LEU A 85 -2.46 -2.17 15.55
N MET A 86 -1.83 -1.12 16.10
CA MET A 86 -1.08 -1.24 17.36
C MET A 86 -1.99 -1.69 18.51
N PHE A 87 -3.23 -1.21 18.55
CA PHE A 87 -4.22 -1.69 19.50
C PHE A 87 -4.55 -3.17 19.27
N GLY A 88 -4.78 -3.58 18.02
CA GLY A 88 -5.00 -4.98 17.65
C GLY A 88 -3.86 -5.91 18.07
N LEU A 89 -2.60 -5.47 17.92
CA LEU A 89 -1.40 -6.22 18.33
C LEU A 89 -1.30 -6.44 19.85
N THR A 90 -2.02 -5.65 20.67
CA THR A 90 -2.10 -5.90 22.12
C THR A 90 -2.99 -7.11 22.46
N ARG A 91 -3.83 -7.55 21.52
CA ARG A 91 -4.84 -8.62 21.71
C ARG A 91 -4.73 -9.76 20.70
N THR A 92 -3.72 -9.74 19.83
CA THR A 92 -3.55 -10.74 18.77
C THR A 92 -2.08 -11.09 18.58
N SER A 93 -1.78 -12.32 18.16
CA SER A 93 -0.41 -12.73 17.84
C SER A 93 0.15 -11.91 16.66
N GLY A 94 1.47 -11.72 16.61
CA GLY A 94 2.10 -11.01 15.49
C GLY A 94 1.90 -11.77 14.17
N ALA A 95 1.94 -13.10 14.22
CA ALA A 95 1.67 -13.97 13.08
C ALA A 95 0.23 -13.82 12.56
N THR A 96 -0.77 -13.87 13.44
CA THR A 96 -2.18 -13.73 13.04
C THR A 96 -2.46 -12.33 12.53
N ALA A 97 -1.99 -11.28 13.23
CA ALA A 97 -2.16 -9.90 12.78
C ALA A 97 -1.50 -9.68 11.41
N SER A 98 -0.28 -10.21 11.20
CA SER A 98 0.41 -10.11 9.91
C SER A 98 -0.42 -10.72 8.79
N LEU A 99 -0.92 -11.96 8.92
CA LEU A 99 -1.76 -12.57 7.88
C LEU A 99 -3.07 -11.82 7.66
N MET A 100 -3.71 -11.33 8.72
CA MET A 100 -4.94 -10.55 8.62
C MET A 100 -4.78 -9.27 7.80
N LEU A 101 -3.57 -8.70 7.71
CA LEU A 101 -3.30 -7.55 6.84
C LEU A 101 -3.55 -7.84 5.35
N ASN A 102 -3.66 -9.10 4.92
CA ASN A 102 -4.12 -9.41 3.55
C ASN A 102 -5.53 -8.87 3.26
N LEU A 103 -6.36 -8.61 4.29
CA LEU A 103 -7.68 -7.97 4.12
C LEU A 103 -7.57 -6.56 3.53
N GLU A 104 -6.43 -5.88 3.69
CA GLU A 104 -6.18 -4.56 3.10
C GLU A 104 -6.34 -4.59 1.57
N ALA A 105 -5.77 -5.60 0.90
CA ALA A 105 -5.88 -5.72 -0.55
C ALA A 105 -7.32 -5.91 -1.01
N VAL A 106 -8.11 -6.69 -0.26
CA VAL A 106 -9.53 -6.89 -0.51
C VAL A 106 -10.30 -5.58 -0.34
N LEU A 107 -10.10 -4.89 0.78
CA LEU A 107 -10.82 -3.64 1.09
C LEU A 107 -10.40 -2.52 0.13
N THR A 108 -9.14 -2.45 -0.26
CA THR A 108 -8.63 -1.53 -1.29
C THR A 108 -9.35 -1.75 -2.61
N ALA A 109 -9.44 -3.01 -3.06
CA ALA A 109 -10.07 -3.37 -4.32
C ALA A 109 -11.60 -3.22 -4.29
N LEU A 110 -12.25 -3.51 -3.16
CA LEU A 110 -13.69 -3.25 -2.97
C LEU A 110 -14.02 -1.76 -3.03
N LEU A 111 -13.20 -0.91 -2.41
CA LEU A 111 -13.35 0.54 -2.49
C LEU A 111 -13.12 1.05 -3.92
N ALA A 112 -12.10 0.53 -4.61
CA ALA A 112 -11.87 0.83 -6.02
C ALA A 112 -13.08 0.47 -6.89
N TRP A 113 -13.66 -0.71 -6.67
CA TRP A 113 -14.83 -1.17 -7.40
C TRP A 113 -16.09 -0.35 -7.10
N VAL A 114 -16.42 -0.13 -5.82
CA VAL A 114 -17.70 0.49 -5.43
C VAL A 114 -17.65 2.01 -5.51
N VAL A 115 -16.57 2.64 -5.04
CA VAL A 115 -16.46 4.11 -4.94
C VAL A 115 -15.89 4.70 -6.22
N PHE A 116 -14.86 4.08 -6.77
CA PHE A 116 -14.18 4.56 -7.98
C PHE A 116 -14.71 3.92 -9.27
N LYS A 117 -15.67 2.98 -9.17
CA LYS A 117 -16.34 2.32 -10.29
C LYS A 117 -15.37 1.59 -11.23
N GLU A 118 -14.29 1.03 -10.69
CA GLU A 118 -13.36 0.19 -11.44
C GLU A 118 -13.94 -1.22 -11.62
N ASN A 119 -13.71 -1.86 -12.76
CA ASN A 119 -14.22 -3.21 -12.99
C ASN A 119 -13.44 -4.26 -12.18
N ALA A 120 -14.16 -5.20 -11.57
CA ALA A 120 -13.58 -6.32 -10.85
C ALA A 120 -13.85 -7.64 -11.60
N ASP A 121 -12.80 -8.27 -12.10
CA ASP A 121 -12.89 -9.56 -12.77
C ASP A 121 -13.30 -10.69 -11.81
N ARG A 122 -13.96 -11.73 -12.36
CA ARG A 122 -14.44 -12.88 -11.57
C ARG A 122 -13.33 -13.55 -10.76
N ARG A 123 -12.11 -13.57 -11.29
CA ARG A 123 -10.95 -14.14 -10.61
C ARG A 123 -10.50 -13.29 -9.42
N ILE A 124 -10.54 -11.95 -9.55
CA ILE A 124 -10.25 -11.02 -8.46
C ILE A 124 -11.26 -11.23 -7.33
N VAL A 125 -12.55 -11.35 -7.66
CA VAL A 125 -13.62 -11.63 -6.68
C VAL A 125 -13.38 -12.98 -6.00
N GLY A 126 -13.03 -14.03 -6.76
CA GLY A 126 -12.64 -15.33 -6.18
C GLY A 126 -11.48 -15.21 -5.20
N GLY A 127 -10.47 -14.39 -5.53
CA GLY A 127 -9.36 -14.11 -4.63
C GLY A 127 -9.77 -13.35 -3.37
N MET A 128 -10.68 -12.38 -3.49
CA MET A 128 -11.24 -11.66 -2.33
C MET A 128 -11.97 -12.61 -1.37
N VAL A 129 -12.81 -13.49 -1.91
CA VAL A 129 -13.55 -14.48 -1.12
C VAL A 129 -12.58 -15.41 -0.37
N ALA A 130 -11.53 -15.89 -1.03
CA ALA A 130 -10.52 -16.74 -0.40
C ALA A 130 -9.77 -16.02 0.75
N ILE A 131 -9.39 -14.76 0.55
CA ILE A 131 -8.74 -13.95 1.60
C ILE A 131 -9.69 -13.69 2.78
N ILE A 132 -10.95 -13.33 2.52
CA ILE A 132 -11.97 -13.12 3.56
C ILE A 132 -12.19 -14.41 4.35
N ALA A 133 -12.31 -15.56 3.67
CA ALA A 133 -12.46 -16.85 4.32
C ALA A 133 -11.28 -17.16 5.24
N GLY A 134 -10.04 -16.91 4.80
CA GLY A 134 -8.85 -17.04 5.65
C GLY A 134 -8.89 -16.11 6.87
N GLY A 135 -9.34 -14.85 6.70
CA GLY A 135 -9.53 -13.90 7.80
C GLY A 135 -10.56 -14.36 8.82
N VAL A 136 -11.68 -14.94 8.37
CA VAL A 136 -12.71 -15.54 9.24
C VAL A 136 -12.14 -16.73 10.00
N VAL A 137 -11.35 -17.60 9.36
CA VAL A 137 -10.69 -18.74 10.02
C VAL A 137 -9.71 -18.27 11.11
N LEU A 138 -8.97 -17.18 10.87
CA LEU A 138 -8.07 -16.59 11.87
C LEU A 138 -8.81 -15.96 13.05
N ALA A 139 -9.92 -15.28 12.78
CA ALA A 139 -10.77 -14.67 13.81
C ALA A 139 -11.64 -15.69 14.56
N TRP A 140 -11.73 -16.94 14.07
CA TRP A 140 -12.57 -17.96 14.68
C TRP A 140 -11.96 -18.46 16.00
N PRO A 141 -12.75 -18.54 17.08
CA PRO A 141 -12.27 -19.02 18.39
C PRO A 141 -11.69 -20.43 18.29
N GLN A 142 -10.44 -20.61 18.74
CA GLN A 142 -9.78 -21.92 18.74
C GLN A 142 -9.99 -22.71 20.04
N GLN A 143 -10.46 -22.07 21.12
CA GLN A 143 -10.75 -22.72 22.39
C GLN A 143 -12.12 -22.29 22.95
N THR A 144 -12.90 -23.25 23.41
CA THR A 144 -14.25 -23.08 23.99
C THR A 144 -14.26 -22.41 25.37
N THR A 145 -13.10 -22.22 26.00
CA THR A 145 -12.97 -21.70 27.38
C THR A 145 -12.42 -20.28 27.48
N GLN A 146 -12.02 -19.65 26.37
CA GLN A 146 -11.62 -18.24 26.35
C GLN A 146 -12.80 -17.36 25.95
N THR A 147 -12.98 -16.25 26.66
CA THR A 147 -13.88 -15.18 26.27
C THR A 147 -13.54 -14.72 24.86
N HIS A 148 -14.53 -14.63 23.97
CA HIS A 148 -14.39 -14.20 22.59
C HIS A 148 -13.78 -12.80 22.49
N ASP A 149 -12.46 -12.68 22.33
CA ASP A 149 -11.80 -11.39 22.09
C ASP A 149 -11.76 -11.08 20.58
N LEU A 150 -12.93 -10.72 20.04
CA LEU A 150 -13.06 -10.25 18.66
C LEU A 150 -12.48 -8.85 18.46
N LEU A 151 -12.16 -8.12 19.54
CA LEU A 151 -11.71 -6.73 19.44
C LEU A 151 -10.34 -6.63 18.76
N GLY A 152 -9.44 -7.60 18.98
CA GLY A 152 -8.15 -7.66 18.30
C GLY A 152 -8.30 -7.79 16.77
N PRO A 153 -8.90 -8.87 16.27
CA PRO A 153 -9.18 -9.07 14.84
C PRO A 153 -9.99 -7.94 14.20
N LEU A 154 -10.99 -7.39 14.89
CA LEU A 154 -11.78 -6.25 14.39
C LEU A 154 -10.92 -4.98 14.27
N ALA A 155 -10.03 -4.71 15.23
CA ALA A 155 -9.12 -3.56 15.17
C ALA A 155 -8.11 -3.69 14.01
N VAL A 156 -7.58 -4.90 13.76
CA VAL A 156 -6.73 -5.15 12.59
C VAL A 156 -7.51 -4.97 11.28
N SER A 157 -8.76 -5.43 11.23
CA SER A 157 -9.62 -5.26 10.06
C SER A 157 -9.96 -3.78 9.82
N LEU A 158 -10.16 -2.99 10.87
CA LEU A 158 -10.31 -1.53 10.79
C LEU A 158 -9.04 -0.87 10.27
N ALA A 159 -7.86 -1.31 10.72
CA ALA A 159 -6.59 -0.83 10.18
C ALA A 159 -6.49 -1.09 8.67
N CYS A 160 -6.88 -2.28 8.22
CA CYS A 160 -6.92 -2.65 6.80
C CYS A 160 -7.90 -1.77 6.00
N LEU A 161 -9.06 -1.42 6.57
CA LEU A 161 -10.01 -0.49 5.94
C LEU A 161 -9.41 0.91 5.82
N CYS A 162 -8.80 1.42 6.88
CA CYS A 162 -8.12 2.71 6.89
C CYS A 162 -7.01 2.77 5.83
N TRP A 163 -6.19 1.72 5.71
CA TRP A 163 -5.17 1.65 4.67
C TRP A 163 -5.74 1.42 3.27
N GLY A 164 -6.86 0.71 3.13
CA GLY A 164 -7.57 0.62 1.86
C GLY A 164 -8.08 1.97 1.36
N ILE A 165 -8.57 2.82 2.26
CA ILE A 165 -8.91 4.22 1.95
C ILE A 165 -7.63 4.99 1.60
N ASP A 166 -6.60 4.90 2.43
CA ASP A 166 -5.30 5.55 2.18
C ASP A 166 -4.75 5.24 0.80
N ASN A 167 -4.63 3.96 0.44
CA ASN A 167 -4.05 3.54 -0.83
C ASN A 167 -4.80 4.14 -2.03
N ASN A 168 -6.13 4.19 -1.98
CA ASN A 168 -6.95 4.79 -3.02
C ASN A 168 -6.76 6.32 -3.11
N LEU A 169 -6.63 7.01 -1.97
CA LEU A 169 -6.36 8.46 -1.93
C LEU A 169 -4.92 8.79 -2.35
N THR A 170 -3.93 8.03 -1.86
CA THR A 170 -2.50 8.16 -2.18
C THR A 170 -2.25 7.96 -3.68
N ARG A 171 -3.00 7.05 -4.33
CA ARG A 171 -2.95 6.91 -5.79
C ARG A 171 -3.18 8.24 -6.52
N LYS A 172 -4.11 9.09 -6.03
CA LYS A 172 -4.42 10.39 -6.66
C LYS A 172 -3.28 11.40 -6.58
N VAL A 173 -2.30 11.19 -5.71
CA VAL A 173 -1.11 12.04 -5.54
C VAL A 173 0.20 11.32 -5.89
N SER A 174 0.13 10.11 -6.45
CA SER A 174 1.30 9.27 -6.74
C SER A 174 2.22 9.81 -7.85
N ALA A 175 1.73 10.76 -8.66
CA ALA A 175 2.53 11.49 -9.64
C ALA A 175 3.49 12.50 -8.99
N SER A 176 3.17 12.98 -7.78
CA SER A 176 4.03 13.85 -6.99
C SER A 176 5.27 13.12 -6.46
N ASP A 177 6.24 13.87 -5.91
CA ASP A 177 7.47 13.29 -5.35
C ASP A 177 7.17 12.27 -4.23
N ALA A 178 7.58 11.01 -4.43
CA ALA A 178 7.27 9.90 -3.52
C ALA A 178 7.89 10.07 -2.13
N VAL A 179 9.11 10.63 -2.04
CA VAL A 179 9.81 10.87 -0.77
C VAL A 179 9.09 11.96 0.01
N PHE A 180 8.61 13.00 -0.66
CA PHE A 180 7.78 14.03 -0.04
C PHE A 180 6.43 13.47 0.44
N VAL A 181 5.70 12.75 -0.41
CA VAL A 181 4.39 12.19 -0.03
C VAL A 181 4.53 11.29 1.20
N ALA A 182 5.49 10.35 1.18
CA ALA A 182 5.73 9.44 2.30
C ALA A 182 6.25 10.17 3.55
N GLY A 183 7.22 11.09 3.39
CA GLY A 183 7.82 11.82 4.50
C GLY A 183 6.85 12.79 5.17
N PHE A 184 6.03 13.49 4.39
CA PHE A 184 5.00 14.38 4.92
C PHE A 184 3.90 13.59 5.64
N LYS A 185 3.47 12.45 5.07
CA LYS A 185 2.57 11.52 5.76
C LYS A 185 3.15 11.06 7.09
N GLY A 186 4.41 10.63 7.10
CA GLY A 186 5.16 10.25 8.29
C GLY A 186 5.18 11.34 9.35
N LEU A 187 5.62 12.54 9.00
CA LEU A 187 5.76 13.65 9.93
C LEU A 187 4.43 14.05 10.57
N VAL A 188 3.39 14.28 9.76
CA VAL A 188 2.09 14.73 10.28
C VAL A 188 1.48 13.65 11.16
N ALA A 189 1.44 12.40 10.70
CA ALA A 189 0.91 11.30 11.47
C ALA A 189 1.68 11.05 12.77
N GLY A 190 3.02 11.09 12.69
CA GLY A 190 3.90 10.91 13.85
C GLY A 190 3.68 11.98 14.90
N LEU A 191 3.65 13.26 14.49
CA LEU A 191 3.38 14.37 15.40
C LEU A 191 1.99 14.29 16.03
N VAL A 192 0.96 13.98 15.24
CA VAL A 192 -0.42 13.86 15.74
C VAL A 192 -0.55 12.72 16.76
N ASN A 193 -0.07 11.52 16.43
CA ASN A 193 -0.18 10.35 17.30
C ASN A 193 0.71 10.46 18.55
N CYS A 194 1.94 10.98 18.43
CA CYS A 194 2.79 11.24 19.60
C CYS A 194 2.13 12.27 20.52
N SER A 195 1.62 13.38 19.98
CA SER A 195 0.95 14.41 20.78
C SER A 195 -0.29 13.85 21.47
N LEU A 196 -1.12 13.10 20.75
CA LEU A 196 -2.31 12.44 21.31
C LEU A 196 -1.94 11.47 22.42
N ALA A 197 -0.90 10.65 22.23
CA ALA A 197 -0.47 9.70 23.25
C ALA A 197 0.03 10.38 24.52
N LEU A 198 0.80 11.46 24.39
CA LEU A 198 1.29 12.25 25.53
C LEU A 198 0.13 12.94 26.27
N LEU A 199 -0.85 13.46 25.55
CA LEU A 199 -2.08 14.01 26.14
C LEU A 199 -2.89 12.96 26.90
N LEU A 200 -2.88 11.71 26.43
CA LEU A 200 -3.49 10.56 27.12
C LEU A 200 -2.63 10.01 28.28
N GLY A 201 -1.51 10.68 28.63
CA GLY A 201 -0.67 10.33 29.76
C GLY A 201 0.42 9.29 29.47
N ALA A 202 0.68 8.97 28.20
CA ALA A 202 1.82 8.14 27.83
C ALA A 202 3.15 8.83 28.18
N ARG A 203 4.17 8.03 28.44
CA ARG A 203 5.54 8.51 28.70
C ARG A 203 6.43 8.11 27.54
N TRP A 204 7.42 8.95 27.25
CA TRP A 204 8.46 8.60 26.29
C TRP A 204 9.18 7.32 26.75
N PRO A 205 9.39 6.35 25.84
CA PRO A 205 10.14 5.17 26.16
C PRO A 205 11.63 5.51 26.31
N ASP A 206 12.38 4.63 26.98
CA ASP A 206 13.82 4.74 27.08
C ASP A 206 14.48 4.70 25.69
N PHE A 207 15.70 5.24 25.60
CA PHE A 207 16.44 5.35 24.34
C PHE A 207 16.63 4.00 23.63
N SER A 208 16.76 2.91 24.41
CA SER A 208 16.89 1.54 23.93
C SER A 208 15.67 1.04 23.14
N VAL A 209 14.48 1.61 23.36
CA VAL A 209 13.25 1.31 22.61
C VAL A 209 12.95 2.42 21.61
N LEU A 210 13.17 3.68 21.97
CA LEU A 210 12.95 4.83 21.11
C LEU A 210 13.75 4.75 19.80
N ALA A 211 15.08 4.57 19.89
CA ALA A 211 15.95 4.56 18.72
C ALA A 211 15.60 3.45 17.71
N PRO A 212 15.50 2.16 18.10
CA PRO A 212 15.13 1.11 17.14
C PRO A 212 13.71 1.29 16.61
N THR A 213 12.77 1.85 17.38
CA THR A 213 11.41 2.15 16.90
C THR A 213 11.43 3.21 15.80
N LEU A 214 12.23 4.27 15.95
CA LEU A 214 12.40 5.29 14.91
C LEU A 214 13.07 4.72 13.65
N VAL A 215 14.09 3.86 13.80
CA VAL A 215 14.73 3.17 12.67
C VAL A 215 13.76 2.23 11.97
N LEU A 216 13.00 1.44 12.73
CA LEU A 216 11.97 0.57 12.20
C LEU A 216 10.90 1.35 11.44
N GLY A 217 10.50 2.50 12.00
CA GLY A 217 9.61 3.46 11.34
C GLY A 217 10.18 3.99 10.03
N PHE A 218 11.43 4.42 10.03
CA PHE A 218 12.12 4.90 8.83
C PHE A 218 12.17 3.84 7.73
N VAL A 219 12.58 2.63 8.06
CA VAL A 219 12.80 1.54 7.08
C VAL A 219 11.48 0.89 6.67
N GLY A 220 10.71 0.42 7.65
CA GLY A 220 9.51 -0.40 7.45
C GLY A 220 8.27 0.40 7.03
N TYR A 221 8.14 1.65 7.48
CA TYR A 221 7.02 2.52 7.11
C TYR A 221 7.43 3.60 6.11
N GLY A 222 8.63 4.19 6.24
CA GLY A 222 9.09 5.27 5.38
C GLY A 222 9.58 4.79 4.02
N ILE A 223 10.73 4.12 3.97
CA ILE A 223 11.32 3.61 2.72
C ILE A 223 10.34 2.68 2.01
N SER A 224 9.67 1.79 2.76
CA SER A 224 8.61 0.94 2.20
C SER A 224 7.54 1.74 1.47
N LEU A 225 7.00 2.80 2.08
CA LEU A 225 5.96 3.61 1.47
C LEU A 225 6.46 4.37 0.24
N VAL A 226 7.72 4.83 0.23
CA VAL A 226 8.34 5.42 -0.98
C VAL A 226 8.35 4.41 -2.12
N LEU A 227 8.82 3.19 -1.85
CA LEU A 227 8.86 2.11 -2.84
C LEU A 227 7.44 1.72 -3.30
N PHE A 228 6.48 1.69 -2.39
CA PHE A 228 5.07 1.45 -2.72
C PHE A 228 4.50 2.53 -3.64
N VAL A 229 4.75 3.82 -3.38
CA VAL A 229 4.30 4.92 -4.26
C VAL A 229 4.97 4.86 -5.64
N LEU A 230 6.26 4.49 -5.71
CA LEU A 230 6.95 4.27 -6.98
C LEU A 230 6.38 3.06 -7.74
N ALA A 231 5.99 2.00 -7.04
CA ALA A 231 5.32 0.85 -7.64
C ALA A 231 3.92 1.22 -8.15
N LEU A 232 3.14 1.97 -7.36
CA LEU A 232 1.82 2.48 -7.74
C LEU A 232 1.88 3.27 -9.05
N ARG A 233 2.92 4.09 -9.24
CA ARG A 233 3.11 4.88 -10.46
C ARG A 233 3.30 4.00 -11.71
N GLY A 234 4.02 2.89 -11.60
CA GLY A 234 4.37 2.05 -12.75
C GLY A 234 3.45 0.84 -12.98
N LEU A 235 2.70 0.39 -11.97
CA LEU A 235 1.84 -0.80 -12.06
C LEU A 235 0.35 -0.50 -11.86
N GLY A 236 0.00 0.66 -11.30
CA GLY A 236 -1.36 0.96 -10.83
C GLY A 236 -1.69 0.27 -9.50
N SER A 237 -2.84 0.62 -8.90
CA SER A 237 -3.22 0.18 -7.55
C SER A 237 -3.46 -1.32 -7.43
N ALA A 238 -4.16 -1.95 -8.39
CA ALA A 238 -4.52 -3.36 -8.30
C ALA A 238 -3.29 -4.29 -8.28
N ARG A 239 -2.37 -4.14 -9.25
CA ARG A 239 -1.15 -4.98 -9.30
C ARG A 239 -0.18 -4.65 -8.19
N THR A 240 0.02 -3.37 -7.86
CA THR A 240 0.87 -2.99 -6.73
C THR A 240 0.36 -3.62 -5.45
N GLY A 241 -0.95 -3.52 -5.20
CA GLY A 241 -1.61 -4.17 -4.06
C GLY A 241 -1.38 -5.68 -4.06
N ALA A 242 -1.57 -6.36 -5.19
CA ALA A 242 -1.36 -7.81 -5.29
C ALA A 242 0.08 -8.25 -4.95
N TYR A 243 1.10 -7.53 -5.45
CA TYR A 243 2.49 -7.79 -5.07
C TYR A 243 2.76 -7.43 -3.60
N PHE A 244 2.17 -6.33 -3.11
CA PHE A 244 2.33 -5.90 -1.73
C PHE A 244 1.65 -6.85 -0.73
N SER A 245 0.61 -7.58 -1.12
CA SER A 245 -0.03 -8.66 -0.35
C SER A 245 0.89 -9.84 -0.04
N THR A 246 2.15 -9.83 -0.50
CA THR A 246 3.17 -10.77 -0.01
C THR A 246 3.73 -10.37 1.36
N ALA A 247 3.60 -9.09 1.77
CA ALA A 247 4.08 -8.58 3.05
C ALA A 247 3.50 -9.31 4.28
N PRO A 248 2.17 -9.55 4.35
CA PRO A 248 1.53 -10.35 5.40
C PRO A 248 2.18 -11.71 5.65
N PHE A 249 2.55 -12.42 4.59
CA PHE A 249 3.18 -13.74 4.68
C PHE A 249 4.60 -13.66 5.20
N LEU A 250 5.36 -12.64 4.78
CA LEU A 250 6.70 -12.43 5.31
C LEU A 250 6.66 -12.07 6.81
N GLY A 251 5.75 -11.18 7.21
CA GLY A 251 5.57 -10.83 8.61
C GLY A 251 5.20 -12.04 9.47
N ALA A 252 4.30 -12.89 8.97
CA ALA A 252 3.98 -14.16 9.60
C ALA A 252 5.19 -15.10 9.69
N ALA A 253 5.96 -15.25 8.62
CA ALA A 253 7.16 -16.10 8.62
C ALA A 253 8.19 -15.60 9.64
N ILE A 254 8.40 -14.28 9.74
CA ILE A 254 9.31 -13.69 10.74
C ILE A 254 8.79 -13.93 12.16
N ALA A 255 7.49 -13.74 12.42
CA ALA A 255 6.89 -14.01 13.72
C ALA A 255 7.09 -15.47 14.17
N ILE A 256 6.92 -16.42 13.24
CA ILE A 256 7.06 -17.85 13.52
C ILE A 256 8.53 -18.23 13.69
N LEU A 257 9.36 -17.90 12.69
CA LEU A 257 10.73 -18.41 12.60
C LEU A 257 11.72 -17.65 13.48
N ALA A 258 11.60 -16.32 13.57
CA ALA A 258 12.53 -15.49 14.31
C ALA A 258 12.06 -15.20 15.75
N LEU A 259 10.75 -15.07 15.97
CA LEU A 259 10.20 -14.77 17.31
C LEU A 259 9.61 -16.00 18.02
N GLY A 260 9.52 -17.15 17.34
CA GLY A 260 9.04 -18.39 17.93
C GLY A 260 7.56 -18.38 18.30
N GLU A 261 6.73 -17.56 17.64
CA GLU A 261 5.29 -17.54 17.93
C GLU A 261 4.63 -18.90 17.58
N PRO A 262 3.88 -19.52 18.50
CA PRO A 262 3.19 -20.77 18.22
C PRO A 262 2.01 -20.54 17.27
N VAL A 263 1.84 -21.44 16.30
CA VAL A 263 0.75 -21.39 15.33
C VAL A 263 -0.06 -22.68 15.32
N SER A 264 -1.37 -22.53 15.14
CA SER A 264 -2.34 -23.63 15.10
C SER A 264 -2.49 -24.23 13.70
N LEU A 265 -3.22 -25.34 13.59
CA LEU A 265 -3.61 -25.87 12.29
C LEU A 265 -4.57 -24.92 11.54
N SER A 266 -5.44 -24.20 12.25
CA SER A 266 -6.34 -23.19 11.66
C SER A 266 -5.55 -22.03 11.04
N PHE A 267 -4.43 -21.64 11.65
CA PHE A 267 -3.52 -20.66 11.08
C PHE A 267 -2.99 -21.09 9.71
N TRP A 268 -2.51 -22.34 9.60
CA TRP A 268 -2.03 -22.87 8.31
C TRP A 268 -3.13 -22.97 7.26
N ALA A 269 -4.34 -23.38 7.64
CA ALA A 269 -5.49 -23.39 6.75
C ALA A 269 -5.80 -21.96 6.22
N ALA A 270 -5.79 -20.96 7.11
CA ALA A 270 -5.97 -19.57 6.72
C ALA A 270 -4.85 -19.05 5.81
N ALA A 271 -3.59 -19.39 6.11
CA ALA A 271 -2.45 -19.02 5.28
C ALA A 271 -2.58 -19.58 3.85
N VAL A 272 -3.02 -20.84 3.71
CA VAL A 272 -3.28 -21.45 2.40
C VAL A 272 -4.42 -20.73 1.67
N LEU A 273 -5.55 -20.48 2.33
CA LEU A 273 -6.69 -19.76 1.74
C LEU A 273 -6.29 -18.36 1.26
N MET A 274 -5.62 -17.59 2.10
CA MET A 274 -5.12 -16.26 1.73
C MET A 274 -4.09 -16.34 0.62
N GLY A 275 -3.20 -17.35 0.64
CA GLY A 275 -2.20 -17.57 -0.40
C GLY A 275 -2.83 -17.85 -1.77
N ILE A 276 -3.89 -18.67 -1.80
CA ILE A 276 -4.69 -18.88 -3.01
C ILE A 276 -5.29 -17.55 -3.49
N GLY A 277 -5.82 -16.74 -2.58
CA GLY A 277 -6.42 -15.47 -2.97
C GLY A 277 -5.41 -14.46 -3.54
N VAL A 278 -4.23 -14.34 -2.94
CA VAL A 278 -3.13 -13.53 -3.47
C VAL A 278 -2.63 -14.07 -4.81
N TRP A 279 -2.53 -15.38 -4.97
CA TRP A 279 -2.18 -16.00 -6.25
C TRP A 279 -3.19 -15.68 -7.34
N LEU A 280 -4.50 -15.72 -7.04
CA LEU A 280 -5.56 -15.34 -7.97
C LEU A 280 -5.48 -13.86 -8.37
N HIS A 281 -5.15 -12.97 -7.43
CA HIS A 281 -4.92 -11.54 -7.73
C HIS A 281 -3.68 -11.32 -8.61
N LEU A 282 -2.59 -12.03 -8.37
CA LEU A 282 -1.33 -11.90 -9.12
C LEU A 282 -1.40 -12.46 -10.54
N THR A 283 -2.17 -13.53 -10.73
CA THR A 283 -2.27 -14.23 -12.02
C THR A 283 -3.38 -13.68 -12.91
N GLU A 284 -4.07 -12.62 -12.48
CA GLU A 284 -5.10 -12.00 -13.29
C GLU A 284 -4.52 -11.28 -14.51
N SER A 285 -5.09 -11.58 -15.67
CA SER A 285 -4.79 -10.94 -16.93
C SER A 285 -5.87 -9.91 -17.25
N HIS A 286 -5.62 -8.64 -16.96
CA HIS A 286 -6.52 -7.56 -17.36
C HIS A 286 -6.46 -7.38 -18.88
N ALA A 287 -7.34 -8.07 -19.61
CA ALA A 287 -7.66 -7.80 -21.00
C ALA A 287 -9.12 -7.31 -21.02
N HIS A 288 -9.30 -6.01 -21.13
CA HIS A 288 -10.62 -5.38 -21.18
C HIS A 288 -10.76 -4.64 -22.50
N GLU A 289 -11.96 -4.75 -23.08
CA GLU A 289 -12.36 -3.87 -24.16
C GLU A 289 -12.46 -2.45 -23.59
N HIS A 290 -11.73 -1.52 -24.20
CA HIS A 290 -11.77 -0.12 -23.81
C HIS A 290 -11.82 0.75 -25.05
N GLN A 291 -12.48 1.90 -24.87
CA GLN A 291 -12.62 2.90 -25.91
C GLN A 291 -11.63 4.04 -25.63
N HIS A 292 -10.73 4.29 -26.58
CA HIS A 292 -9.93 5.50 -26.58
C HIS A 292 -10.80 6.65 -27.10
N LEU A 293 -11.00 7.69 -26.29
CA LEU A 293 -11.60 8.93 -26.77
C LEU A 293 -10.57 9.69 -27.61
N PRO A 294 -10.99 10.51 -28.59
CA PRO A 294 -10.09 11.35 -29.34
C PRO A 294 -9.25 12.23 -28.41
N MET A 295 -7.93 12.14 -28.52
CA MET A 295 -7.01 12.97 -27.73
C MET A 295 -5.82 13.43 -28.59
N THR A 296 -5.41 14.67 -28.37
CA THR A 296 -4.21 15.27 -28.97
C THR A 296 -3.11 15.28 -27.91
N HIS A 297 -1.97 14.65 -28.19
CA HIS A 297 -0.83 14.69 -27.29
C HIS A 297 0.50 14.53 -28.04
N GLU A 298 1.60 14.64 -27.31
CA GLU A 298 2.96 14.46 -27.82
C GLU A 298 3.71 13.48 -26.93
N HIS A 299 4.17 12.39 -27.53
CA HIS A 299 5.10 11.46 -26.93
C HIS A 299 5.88 10.73 -28.02
N ARG A 300 6.96 10.06 -27.61
CA ARG A 300 7.77 9.25 -28.52
C ARG A 300 7.07 7.93 -28.83
N HIS A 301 6.86 7.62 -30.09
CA HIS A 301 6.14 6.42 -30.54
C HIS A 301 6.67 5.89 -31.89
N VAL A 302 6.18 4.70 -32.27
CA VAL A 302 6.31 4.10 -33.60
C VAL A 302 4.89 3.82 -34.10
N HIS A 303 4.68 3.74 -35.40
CA HIS A 303 3.35 3.39 -35.94
C HIS A 303 2.95 1.97 -35.52
N ASP A 304 1.85 1.89 -34.78
CA ASP A 304 1.16 0.67 -34.37
C ASP A 304 -0.36 0.88 -34.55
N GLU A 305 -1.19 0.03 -33.94
CA GLU A 305 -2.65 0.16 -34.04
C GLU A 305 -3.18 1.50 -33.51
N HIS A 306 -2.48 2.12 -32.56
CA HIS A 306 -2.86 3.39 -31.93
C HIS A 306 -2.30 4.60 -32.68
N HIS A 307 -1.10 4.49 -33.25
CA HIS A 307 -0.37 5.62 -33.83
C HIS A 307 -0.47 5.63 -35.36
N GLN A 308 -1.68 5.81 -35.87
CA GLN A 308 -1.98 5.97 -37.29
C GLN A 308 -2.16 7.46 -37.61
N HIS A 309 -1.08 8.16 -37.97
CA HIS A 309 -1.10 9.58 -38.33
C HIS A 309 -0.06 9.93 -39.39
N GLU A 310 -0.24 11.09 -40.01
CA GLU A 310 0.64 11.61 -41.06
C GLU A 310 1.73 12.52 -40.46
N HIS A 311 2.89 12.53 -41.12
CA HIS A 311 4.02 13.37 -40.74
C HIS A 311 4.09 14.62 -41.61
N SER A 312 4.38 15.76 -40.99
CA SER A 312 4.75 16.99 -41.72
C SER A 312 6.24 17.02 -42.10
N PHE A 313 7.01 16.03 -41.66
CA PHE A 313 8.45 15.86 -41.91
C PHE A 313 8.74 14.51 -42.58
N GLU A 314 9.89 14.38 -43.24
CA GLU A 314 10.30 13.11 -43.85
C GLU A 314 10.59 12.06 -42.76
N TRP A 315 9.82 10.96 -42.77
CA TRP A 315 9.98 9.83 -41.86
C TRP A 315 10.22 8.54 -42.63
N ASN A 316 11.17 7.73 -42.17
CA ASN A 316 11.65 6.52 -42.85
C ASN A 316 10.82 5.25 -42.58
N GLY A 317 9.66 5.39 -41.94
CA GLY A 317 8.73 4.28 -41.69
C GLY A 317 9.11 3.32 -40.55
N THR A 318 10.29 3.48 -39.94
CA THR A 318 10.83 2.47 -39.01
C THR A 318 11.35 3.04 -37.69
N GLU A 319 11.73 4.31 -37.65
CA GLU A 319 12.28 4.92 -36.43
C GLU A 319 11.22 5.50 -35.50
N ALA A 320 11.46 5.39 -34.19
CA ALA A 320 10.62 6.02 -33.17
C ALA A 320 10.80 7.55 -33.18
N HIS A 321 9.71 8.29 -33.30
CA HIS A 321 9.68 9.75 -33.43
C HIS A 321 8.73 10.38 -32.40
N SER A 322 8.80 11.70 -32.21
CA SER A 322 7.96 12.46 -31.27
C SER A 322 7.49 13.74 -31.92
N HIS A 323 6.18 13.95 -31.92
CA HIS A 323 5.51 15.16 -32.39
C HIS A 323 4.06 15.14 -31.91
N VAL A 324 3.40 16.29 -31.96
CA VAL A 324 1.98 16.40 -31.63
C VAL A 324 1.17 15.65 -32.68
N HIS A 325 0.34 14.72 -32.24
CA HIS A 325 -0.53 13.93 -33.11
C HIS A 325 -1.88 13.67 -32.44
N ASP A 326 -2.87 13.37 -33.26
CA ASP A 326 -4.23 13.05 -32.85
C ASP A 326 -4.44 11.53 -32.87
N HIS A 327 -5.04 11.01 -31.80
CA HIS A 327 -5.57 9.65 -31.79
C HIS A 327 -7.04 9.65 -32.20
N ALA A 328 -7.40 8.82 -33.19
CA ALA A 328 -8.79 8.55 -33.52
C ALA A 328 -9.44 7.66 -32.45
N GLN A 329 -10.78 7.67 -32.41
CA GLN A 329 -11.53 6.77 -31.54
C GLN A 329 -11.31 5.32 -31.98
N ILE A 330 -10.70 4.53 -31.11
CA ILE A 330 -10.46 3.08 -31.32
C ILE A 330 -11.07 2.31 -30.16
N GLN A 331 -11.77 1.22 -30.50
CA GLN A 331 -12.28 0.24 -29.56
C GLN A 331 -11.54 -1.07 -29.77
N HIS A 332 -10.77 -1.49 -28.76
CA HIS A 332 -10.03 -2.74 -28.82
C HIS A 332 -9.83 -3.35 -27.43
N SER A 333 -9.36 -4.58 -27.41
CA SER A 333 -8.96 -5.29 -26.20
C SER A 333 -7.48 -5.66 -26.28
N HIS A 334 -6.70 -5.07 -25.40
CA HIS A 334 -5.31 -5.45 -25.20
C HIS A 334 -4.96 -5.40 -23.71
N PRO A 335 -3.96 -6.17 -23.27
CA PRO A 335 -3.42 -6.03 -21.93
C PRO A 335 -2.84 -4.63 -21.76
N HIS A 336 -3.53 -3.77 -21.02
CA HIS A 336 -3.01 -2.45 -20.68
C HIS A 336 -2.77 -2.33 -19.19
N PHE A 337 -1.86 -1.43 -18.84
CA PHE A 337 -1.71 -0.93 -17.49
C PHE A 337 -2.50 0.38 -17.43
N PRO A 338 -3.25 0.65 -16.36
CA PRO A 338 -3.79 1.99 -16.14
C PRO A 338 -2.64 2.93 -15.83
N ASP A 339 -2.01 3.45 -16.89
CA ASP A 339 -1.04 4.53 -16.84
C ASP A 339 -1.79 5.83 -16.50
N ILE A 340 -1.15 6.72 -15.77
CA ILE A 340 -1.67 8.06 -15.44
C ILE A 340 -2.13 8.83 -16.68
N HIS A 341 -1.57 8.51 -17.85
CA HIS A 341 -1.89 9.09 -19.15
C HIS A 341 -3.03 8.38 -19.91
N HIS A 342 -3.34 7.13 -19.59
CA HIS A 342 -4.36 6.33 -20.28
C HIS A 342 -5.45 5.94 -19.28
N ARG A 343 -6.33 6.90 -18.98
CA ARG A 343 -7.52 6.67 -18.16
C ARG A 343 -8.67 6.26 -19.06
N HIS A 344 -9.11 5.01 -18.94
CA HIS A 344 -10.29 4.51 -19.64
C HIS A 344 -11.52 4.66 -18.75
N THR A 345 -12.56 5.27 -19.28
CA THR A 345 -13.93 5.08 -18.77
C THR A 345 -14.45 3.78 -19.37
N HIS A 346 -14.78 2.82 -18.50
CA HIS A 346 -15.41 1.57 -18.87
C HIS A 346 -16.91 1.73 -19.10
#